data_AF-A0A0S3TV59-F1
#
_entry.id   AF-A0A0S3TV59-F1
#
_cell.length_a   1.000
_cell.length_b   1.000
_cell.length_c   1.000
_cell.angle_alpha   90.00
_cell.angle_beta   90.00
_cell.angle_gamma   90.00
#
_symmetry.space_group_name_H-M   'P 1'
#
loop_
_entity.id
_entity.type
_entity.pdbx_description
1 polymer ?
#
loop_
_entity_poly.entity_id
_entity_poly.type
_entity_poly.pdbx_seq_one_letter_code
_entity_poly.pdbx_strand_id
1 'polypeptide(L)'
;MTQAKLIKAEWVGADLSGATLTGAKLYSTSRFGLKTEGMICEWIDLSPSGDRSIIQKFNTEASREFFNETPPTIRIVIDKPLDHEANFAIAGAYHQIAQQYRELKQPPSMEIGRRRTVFTFRVDSDLNLLPTAYMAILPFQDSTTTQNNIRTLLAIIKSEKVPHITSFTPQHCHQLTTLVEQVIENTAVIKELINILKITTKINFFQAPTQTTLTNSSAQSLIIHAHPQFGRFIDNYDINASKNVGNSLSNTKAIIPSASMIVDFIKGFHYISS
;
A
#
# COMPACT_ATOMS: atom_id res chain seq x y z
N MET A 1 30.98 9.90 6.75
CA MET A 1 31.30 10.78 5.61
C MET A 1 30.59 12.11 5.82
N THR A 2 31.30 13.22 6.03
CA THR A 2 30.63 14.52 6.09
C THR A 2 30.40 15.04 4.65
N GLN A 3 29.21 15.58 4.37
CA GLN A 3 28.85 16.17 3.06
C GLN A 3 28.88 15.23 1.84
N ALA A 4 28.65 13.92 2.03
CA ALA A 4 28.51 12.98 0.92
C ALA A 4 27.37 13.41 -0.03
N LYS A 5 27.59 13.30 -1.34
CA LYS A 5 26.56 13.55 -2.36
C LYS A 5 25.93 12.23 -2.77
N LEU A 6 24.71 11.96 -2.30
CA LEU A 6 23.97 10.71 -2.53
C LEU A 6 22.66 10.96 -3.26
N ILE A 7 22.60 12.03 -4.05
CA ILE A 7 21.46 12.40 -4.88
C ILE A 7 21.18 11.27 -5.87
N LYS A 8 19.96 10.71 -5.83
CA LYS A 8 19.49 9.57 -6.63
C LYS A 8 20.24 8.26 -6.38
N ALA A 9 20.94 8.14 -5.25
CA ALA A 9 21.59 6.90 -4.88
C ALA A 9 20.54 5.85 -4.45
N GLU A 10 20.77 4.60 -4.85
CA GLU A 10 20.01 3.45 -4.37
C GLU A 10 20.85 2.73 -3.31
N TRP A 11 20.32 2.64 -2.09
CA TRP A 11 20.99 2.03 -0.94
C TRP A 11 20.03 1.26 -0.04
N VAL A 12 18.91 0.80 -0.60
CA VAL A 12 17.91 0.01 0.13
C VAL A 12 18.60 -1.17 0.81
N GLY A 13 18.38 -1.35 2.12
CA GLY A 13 19.00 -2.44 2.88
C GLY A 13 20.45 -2.21 3.29
N ALA A 14 21.05 -1.05 3.01
CA ALA A 14 22.43 -0.76 3.38
C ALA A 14 22.63 -0.69 4.89
N ASP A 15 23.83 -1.09 5.33
CA ASP A 15 24.26 -0.97 6.72
C ASP A 15 25.02 0.35 6.91
N LEU A 16 24.38 1.29 7.58
CA LEU A 16 24.92 2.60 7.94
C LEU A 16 25.25 2.68 9.44
N SER A 17 25.42 1.53 10.10
CA SER A 17 25.72 1.48 11.53
C SER A 17 27.05 2.18 11.82
N GLY A 18 27.06 3.07 12.83
CA GLY A 18 28.20 3.90 13.19
C GLY A 18 28.56 5.00 12.19
N ALA A 19 27.81 5.16 11.08
CA ALA A 19 28.10 6.17 10.09
C ALA A 19 27.74 7.59 10.58
N THR A 20 28.53 8.59 10.17
CA THR A 20 28.15 10.00 10.28
C THR A 20 27.64 10.48 8.92
N LEU A 21 26.37 10.90 8.86
CA LEU A 21 25.70 11.46 7.67
C LEU A 21 25.44 12.97 7.77
N THR A 22 25.85 13.63 8.85
CA THR A 22 25.67 15.08 9.00
C THR A 22 26.21 15.85 7.79
N GLY A 23 25.32 16.61 7.17
CA GLY A 23 25.54 17.41 5.98
C GLY A 23 25.46 16.70 4.65
N ALA A 24 25.10 15.41 4.61
CA ALA A 24 24.90 14.66 3.37
C ALA A 24 23.79 15.26 2.51
N LYS A 25 23.93 15.15 1.18
CA LYS A 25 22.98 15.63 0.18
C LYS A 25 22.16 14.45 -0.33
N LEU A 26 20.90 14.39 0.08
CA LEU A 26 19.96 13.30 -0.14
C LEU A 26 18.76 13.83 -0.91
N TYR A 27 18.83 13.82 -2.24
CA TYR A 27 17.66 14.12 -3.07
C TYR A 27 17.28 12.91 -3.89
N SER A 28 16.00 12.53 -3.83
CA SER A 28 15.49 11.35 -4.55
C SER A 28 16.24 10.06 -4.18
N THR A 29 16.72 9.96 -2.94
CA THR A 29 17.39 8.79 -2.37
C THR A 29 16.37 7.99 -1.57
N SER A 30 16.29 6.66 -1.77
CA SER A 30 15.41 5.80 -0.97
C SER A 30 15.78 5.89 0.51
N ARG A 31 14.87 5.68 1.46
CA ARG A 31 15.21 5.71 2.90
C ARG A 31 14.83 4.41 3.61
N PHE A 32 14.57 3.39 2.81
CA PHE A 32 13.91 2.20 3.29
C PHE A 32 14.88 1.11 3.72
N GLY A 33 14.61 0.54 4.90
CA GLY A 33 15.30 -0.64 5.41
C GLY A 33 16.79 -0.46 5.69
N LEU A 34 17.24 0.77 6.02
CA LEU A 34 18.64 1.00 6.38
C LEU A 34 18.89 0.59 7.82
N LYS A 35 20.02 -0.09 8.08
CA LYS A 35 20.48 -0.28 9.47
C LYS A 35 21.20 0.96 9.92
N THR A 36 20.76 1.56 11.02
CA THR A 36 21.23 2.89 11.47
C THR A 36 21.71 2.88 12.92
N GLU A 37 22.09 1.71 13.44
CA GLU A 37 22.56 1.56 14.81
C GLU A 37 23.82 2.42 15.07
N GLY A 38 23.76 3.32 16.05
CA GLY A 38 24.87 4.23 16.32
C GLY A 38 25.17 5.27 15.23
N MET A 39 24.29 5.42 14.23
CA MET A 39 24.43 6.46 13.21
C MET A 39 24.26 7.86 13.82
N ILE A 40 25.05 8.81 13.35
CA ILE A 40 24.99 10.23 13.75
C ILE A 40 24.55 11.06 12.54
N CYS A 41 23.44 11.77 12.68
CA CYS A 41 22.96 12.70 11.67
C CYS A 41 22.23 13.87 12.32
N GLU A 42 22.85 15.05 12.29
CA GLU A 42 22.27 16.28 12.86
C GLU A 42 21.46 17.06 11.83
N TRP A 43 21.87 17.00 10.56
CA TRP A 43 21.14 17.63 9.45
C TRP A 43 21.56 17.02 8.12
N ILE A 44 20.68 17.15 7.13
CA ILE A 44 20.91 16.78 5.72
C ILE A 44 20.37 17.85 4.80
N ASP A 45 20.85 17.83 3.56
CA ASP A 45 20.37 18.65 2.47
C ASP A 45 19.50 17.81 1.53
N LEU A 46 18.22 18.16 1.44
CA LEU A 46 17.22 17.49 0.61
C LEU A 46 17.00 18.19 -0.73
N SER A 47 17.76 19.25 -1.05
CA SER A 47 17.50 19.99 -2.28
C SER A 47 17.95 19.25 -3.54
N PRO A 48 17.25 19.43 -4.68
CA PRO A 48 17.56 18.76 -5.94
C PRO A 48 19.02 18.90 -6.42
N SER A 49 19.59 20.08 -6.18
CA SER A 49 20.95 20.47 -6.54
C SER A 49 21.97 20.21 -5.41
N GLY A 50 21.50 19.96 -4.19
CA GLY A 50 22.33 19.93 -2.99
C GLY A 50 22.97 21.30 -2.70
N ASP A 51 22.19 22.36 -2.89
CA ASP A 51 22.51 23.78 -2.66
C ASP A 51 22.04 24.30 -1.29
N ARG A 52 21.56 23.41 -0.40
CA ARG A 52 21.08 23.73 0.94
C ARG A 52 19.82 24.58 0.99
N SER A 53 19.05 24.65 -0.10
CA SER A 53 17.74 25.31 -0.09
C SER A 53 16.69 24.55 0.75
N ILE A 54 16.87 23.25 0.96
CA ILE A 54 15.99 22.41 1.78
C ILE A 54 16.85 21.67 2.81
N ILE A 55 16.98 22.23 4.01
CA ILE A 55 17.72 21.58 5.11
C ILE A 55 16.75 20.93 6.10
N GLN A 56 16.89 19.62 6.26
CA GLN A 56 16.23 18.89 7.33
C GLN A 56 17.20 18.74 8.50
N LYS A 57 16.80 19.20 9.68
CA LYS A 57 17.55 19.01 10.93
C LYS A 57 16.92 17.89 11.75
N PHE A 58 17.73 17.21 12.54
CA PHE A 58 17.30 16.11 13.39
C PHE A 58 17.82 16.29 14.81
N ASN A 59 17.05 15.80 15.77
CA ASN A 59 17.58 15.34 17.04
C ASN A 59 17.99 13.84 16.89
N THR A 60 18.64 13.28 17.90
CA THR A 60 19.22 11.93 17.82
C THR A 60 18.19 10.86 17.45
N GLU A 61 16.96 10.95 17.96
CA GLU A 61 15.87 9.99 17.72
C GLU A 61 15.22 10.17 16.34
N ALA A 62 14.90 11.40 15.94
CA ALA A 62 14.25 11.70 14.66
C ALA A 62 15.11 11.30 13.45
N SER A 63 16.43 11.31 13.60
CA SER A 63 17.32 10.83 12.53
C SER A 63 17.15 9.33 12.27
N ARG A 64 16.96 8.52 13.32
CA ARG A 64 16.76 7.07 13.15
C ARG A 64 15.43 6.77 12.49
N GLU A 65 14.37 7.45 12.90
CA GLU A 65 13.04 7.31 12.29
C GLU A 65 13.09 7.66 10.79
N PHE A 66 13.77 8.75 10.43
CA PHE A 66 13.90 9.19 9.04
C PHE A 66 14.62 8.19 8.12
N PHE A 67 15.61 7.45 8.64
CA PHE A 67 16.42 6.53 7.85
C PHE A 67 16.01 5.05 8.02
N ASN A 68 15.10 4.73 8.95
CA ASN A 68 14.63 3.37 9.18
C ASN A 68 13.17 3.17 8.75
N GLU A 69 12.73 3.92 7.74
CA GLU A 69 11.38 3.77 7.22
C GLU A 69 11.20 2.39 6.58
N THR A 70 10.00 1.82 6.73
CA THR A 70 9.61 0.66 5.94
C THR A 70 9.04 1.13 4.60
N PRO A 71 9.33 0.47 3.46
CA PRO A 71 8.63 0.80 2.23
C PRO A 71 7.12 0.67 2.47
N PRO A 72 6.30 1.66 2.13
CA PRO A 72 4.86 1.53 2.24
C PRO A 72 4.38 0.37 1.35
N THR A 73 3.52 -0.49 1.89
CA THR A 73 3.08 -1.69 1.18
C THR A 73 1.57 -1.88 1.16
N ILE A 74 1.10 -2.54 0.11
CA ILE A 74 -0.24 -3.08 -0.01
C ILE A 74 -0.12 -4.59 -0.04
N ARG A 75 -0.79 -5.28 0.88
CA ARG A 75 -0.87 -6.75 0.92
C ARG A 75 -2.29 -7.18 0.59
N ILE A 76 -2.43 -7.97 -0.47
CA ILE A 76 -3.69 -8.66 -0.81
C ILE A 76 -3.46 -10.13 -0.52
N VAL A 77 -4.16 -10.66 0.48
CA VAL A 77 -4.14 -12.07 0.83
C VAL A 77 -5.39 -12.74 0.28
N ILE A 78 -5.20 -13.84 -0.44
CA ILE A 78 -6.26 -14.64 -1.02
C ILE A 78 -6.31 -15.96 -0.27
N ASP A 79 -7.49 -16.39 0.21
CA ASP A 79 -7.65 -17.68 0.89
C ASP A 79 -7.72 -18.85 -0.12
N LYS A 80 -6.75 -18.89 -1.05
CA LYS A 80 -6.56 -19.94 -2.05
C LYS A 80 -5.10 -20.00 -2.53
N PRO A 81 -4.52 -21.20 -2.74
CA PRO A 81 -3.23 -21.32 -3.44
C PRO A 81 -3.35 -20.88 -4.90
N LEU A 82 -2.26 -20.32 -5.44
CA LEU A 82 -2.16 -19.90 -6.84
C LEU A 82 -1.84 -21.11 -7.72
N ASP A 83 -2.76 -21.46 -8.62
CA ASP A 83 -2.52 -22.47 -9.66
C ASP A 83 -1.97 -21.83 -10.95
N HIS A 84 -1.62 -22.67 -11.94
CA HIS A 84 -1.02 -22.20 -13.19
C HIS A 84 -1.93 -21.29 -14.02
N GLU A 85 -3.23 -21.59 -14.06
CA GLU A 85 -4.22 -20.80 -14.81
C GLU A 85 -4.38 -19.42 -14.18
N ALA A 86 -4.54 -19.38 -12.86
CA ALA A 86 -4.63 -18.15 -12.09
C ALA A 86 -3.35 -17.32 -12.18
N ASN A 87 -2.17 -17.96 -12.15
CA ASN A 87 -0.88 -17.28 -12.29
C ASN A 87 -0.73 -16.59 -13.66
N PHE A 88 -1.12 -17.28 -14.74
CA PHE A 88 -1.13 -16.67 -16.08
C PHE A 88 -2.11 -15.49 -16.15
N ALA A 89 -3.33 -15.68 -15.65
CA ALA A 89 -4.37 -14.66 -15.69
C ALA A 89 -4.02 -13.41 -14.85
N ILE A 90 -3.45 -13.58 -13.65
CA ILE A 90 -3.09 -12.44 -12.80
C ILE A 90 -1.92 -11.64 -13.38
N ALA A 91 -0.93 -12.31 -13.99
CA ALA A 91 0.16 -11.62 -14.68
C ALA A 91 -0.36 -10.78 -15.86
N GLY A 92 -1.28 -11.34 -16.66
CA GLY A 92 -1.96 -10.60 -17.72
C GLY A 92 -2.79 -9.43 -17.19
N ALA A 93 -3.51 -9.61 -16.08
CA ALA A 93 -4.29 -8.55 -15.45
C ALA A 93 -3.42 -7.39 -14.98
N TYR A 94 -2.34 -7.65 -14.25
CA TYR A 94 -1.45 -6.57 -13.79
C TYR A 94 -0.65 -5.92 -14.92
N HIS A 95 -0.30 -6.66 -15.97
CA HIS A 95 0.28 -6.05 -17.16
C HIS A 95 -0.68 -5.03 -17.80
N GLN A 96 -1.97 -5.37 -17.95
CA GLN A 96 -2.96 -4.47 -18.52
C GLN A 96 -3.27 -3.27 -17.60
N ILE A 97 -3.33 -3.49 -16.28
CA ILE A 97 -3.48 -2.41 -15.30
C ILE A 97 -2.30 -1.43 -15.39
N ALA A 98 -1.06 -1.93 -15.43
CA ALA A 98 0.14 -1.09 -15.48
C ALA A 98 0.23 -0.23 -16.75
N GLN A 99 -0.36 -0.66 -17.87
CA GLN A 99 -0.44 0.16 -19.09
C GLN A 99 -1.29 1.43 -18.90
N GLN A 100 -2.34 1.35 -18.08
CA GLN A 100 -3.28 2.46 -17.83
C GLN A 100 -2.94 3.23 -16.55
N TYR A 101 -2.37 2.55 -15.55
CA TYR A 101 -1.96 3.12 -14.27
C TYR A 101 -0.45 2.97 -14.11
N ARG A 102 0.29 3.95 -14.64
CA ARG A 102 1.77 3.93 -14.71
C ARG A 102 2.47 3.95 -13.35
N GLU A 103 1.76 4.34 -12.28
CA GLU A 103 2.28 4.28 -10.91
C GLU A 103 2.46 2.84 -10.41
N LEU A 104 1.77 1.85 -11.00
CA LEU A 104 2.08 0.44 -10.80
C LEU A 104 3.33 0.04 -11.59
N LYS A 105 4.49 0.50 -11.12
CA LYS A 105 5.78 0.38 -11.82
C LYS A 105 6.29 -1.06 -11.91
N GLN A 106 6.02 -1.86 -10.88
CA GLN A 106 6.53 -3.22 -10.74
C GLN A 106 5.41 -4.19 -10.39
N PRO A 107 5.50 -5.47 -10.82
CA PRO A 107 4.59 -6.50 -10.35
C PRO A 107 4.74 -6.71 -8.84
N PRO A 108 3.71 -7.24 -8.16
CA PRO A 108 3.82 -7.59 -6.76
C PRO A 108 4.81 -8.73 -6.53
N SER A 109 5.42 -8.78 -5.35
CA SER A 109 6.04 -10.02 -4.89
C SER A 109 4.96 -11.02 -4.47
N MET A 110 5.18 -12.30 -4.77
CA MET A 110 4.23 -13.37 -4.54
C MET A 110 4.77 -14.39 -3.54
N GLU A 111 3.98 -14.69 -2.51
CA GLU A 111 4.20 -15.83 -1.64
C GLU A 111 3.05 -16.82 -1.83
N ILE A 112 3.37 -18.00 -2.35
CA ILE A 112 2.39 -19.05 -2.65
C ILE A 112 2.48 -20.11 -1.57
N GLY A 113 1.58 -20.05 -0.60
CA GLY A 113 1.43 -21.05 0.45
C GLY A 113 0.49 -22.18 0.03
N ARG A 114 0.41 -23.23 0.87
CA ARG A 114 -0.49 -24.38 0.64
C ARG A 114 -1.96 -24.00 0.62
N ARG A 115 -2.33 -22.98 1.40
CA ARG A 115 -3.73 -22.52 1.56
C ARG A 115 -3.96 -21.14 0.98
N ARG A 116 -2.94 -20.28 0.97
CA ARG A 116 -3.09 -18.85 0.70
C ARG A 116 -2.05 -18.36 -0.25
N THR A 117 -2.42 -17.34 -1.00
CA THR A 117 -1.50 -16.57 -1.83
C THR A 117 -1.45 -15.14 -1.30
N VAL A 118 -0.25 -14.59 -1.18
CA VAL A 118 -0.04 -13.19 -0.77
C VAL A 118 0.60 -12.45 -1.92
N PHE A 119 -0.07 -11.39 -2.39
CA PHE A 119 0.54 -10.38 -3.25
C PHE A 119 0.94 -9.18 -2.39
N THR A 120 2.21 -8.78 -2.49
CA THR A 120 2.71 -7.58 -1.82
C THR A 120 3.20 -6.57 -2.85
N PHE A 121 2.56 -5.42 -2.88
CA PHE A 121 2.96 -4.26 -3.68
C PHE A 121 3.76 -3.32 -2.79
N ARG A 122 4.89 -2.83 -3.30
CA ARG A 122 5.69 -1.78 -2.66
C ARG A 122 5.49 -0.49 -3.44
N VAL A 123 5.23 0.61 -2.76
CA VAL A 123 5.06 1.93 -3.36
C VAL A 123 6.08 2.91 -2.80
N ASP A 124 6.38 3.97 -3.56
CA ASP A 124 7.45 4.91 -3.22
C ASP A 124 7.04 5.95 -2.17
N SER A 125 5.73 6.10 -1.91
CA SER A 125 5.17 7.09 -0.98
C SER A 125 3.87 6.58 -0.38
N ASP A 126 3.58 6.97 0.86
CA ASP A 126 2.32 6.66 1.53
C ASP A 126 1.10 7.20 0.76
N LEU A 127 1.25 8.33 0.04
CA LEU A 127 0.19 8.89 -0.80
C LEU A 127 -0.28 7.91 -1.89
N ASN A 128 0.58 6.98 -2.31
CA ASN A 128 0.27 5.99 -3.34
C ASN A 128 -0.43 4.74 -2.78
N LEU A 129 -0.57 4.58 -1.46
CA LEU A 129 -1.18 3.39 -0.84
C LEU A 129 -2.63 3.20 -1.28
N LEU A 130 -3.48 4.21 -1.07
CA LEU A 130 -4.91 4.15 -1.42
C LEU A 130 -5.16 4.01 -2.93
N PRO A 131 -4.58 4.84 -3.81
CA PRO A 131 -4.82 4.71 -5.25
C PRO A 131 -4.27 3.39 -5.80
N THR A 132 -3.11 2.91 -5.34
CA THR A 132 -2.56 1.61 -5.78
C THR A 132 -3.42 0.46 -5.30
N ALA A 133 -3.90 0.47 -4.05
CA ALA A 133 -4.80 -0.56 -3.54
C ALA A 133 -6.13 -0.60 -4.33
N TYR A 134 -6.65 0.57 -4.72
CA TYR A 134 -7.86 0.70 -5.52
C TYR A 134 -7.74 -0.01 -6.88
N MET A 135 -6.56 0.06 -7.50
CA MET A 135 -6.26 -0.59 -8.78
C MET A 135 -5.86 -2.05 -8.61
N ALA A 136 -5.04 -2.36 -7.62
CA ALA A 136 -4.47 -3.69 -7.41
C ALA A 136 -5.53 -4.75 -7.11
N ILE A 137 -6.68 -4.36 -6.53
CA ILE A 137 -7.78 -5.27 -6.19
C ILE A 137 -8.67 -5.60 -7.39
N LEU A 138 -8.58 -4.87 -8.52
CA LEU A 138 -9.45 -5.05 -9.69
C LEU A 138 -9.63 -6.49 -10.17
N PRO A 139 -8.60 -7.35 -10.19
CA PRO A 139 -8.75 -8.73 -10.67
C PRO A 139 -9.70 -9.60 -9.84
N PHE A 140 -9.97 -9.21 -8.59
CA PHE A 140 -10.67 -10.05 -7.60
C PHE A 140 -12.15 -9.68 -7.45
N GLN A 141 -12.96 -10.65 -7.04
CA GLN A 141 -14.40 -10.49 -6.81
C GLN A 141 -14.71 -9.42 -5.74
N ASP A 142 -13.84 -9.30 -4.74
CA ASP A 142 -13.95 -8.32 -3.66
C ASP A 142 -13.57 -6.88 -4.07
N SER A 143 -13.27 -6.64 -5.35
CA SER A 143 -12.85 -5.33 -5.86
C SER A 143 -13.84 -4.23 -5.54
N THR A 144 -15.13 -4.42 -5.83
CA THR A 144 -16.17 -3.41 -5.58
C THR A 144 -16.27 -3.05 -4.09
N THR A 145 -16.27 -4.05 -3.20
CA THR A 145 -16.33 -3.83 -1.76
C THR A 145 -15.09 -3.08 -1.25
N THR A 146 -13.90 -3.53 -1.66
CA THR A 146 -12.64 -2.88 -1.28
C THR A 146 -12.57 -1.43 -1.79
N GLN A 147 -12.99 -1.20 -3.03
CA GLN A 147 -13.04 0.13 -3.64
C GLN A 147 -14.03 1.06 -2.91
N ASN A 148 -15.19 0.55 -2.50
CA ASN A 148 -16.14 1.31 -1.70
C ASN A 148 -15.58 1.65 -0.32
N ASN A 149 -14.89 0.71 0.34
CA ASN A 149 -14.23 0.99 1.60
C ASN A 149 -13.19 2.11 1.44
N ILE A 150 -12.36 2.08 0.38
CA ILE A 150 -11.40 3.16 0.10
C ILE A 150 -12.10 4.51 -0.09
N ARG A 151 -13.24 4.56 -0.79
CA ARG A 151 -14.04 5.79 -0.93
C ARG A 151 -14.57 6.30 0.42
N THR A 152 -15.03 5.39 1.27
CA THR A 152 -15.46 5.73 2.65
C THR A 152 -14.31 6.25 3.49
N LEU A 153 -13.14 5.61 3.43
CA LEU A 153 -11.93 6.11 4.08
C LEU A 153 -11.60 7.53 3.59
N LEU A 154 -11.60 7.76 2.28
CA LEU A 154 -11.34 9.08 1.72
C LEU A 154 -12.35 10.13 2.20
N ALA A 155 -13.63 9.78 2.29
CA ALA A 155 -14.66 10.67 2.82
C ALA A 155 -14.40 11.03 4.30
N ILE A 156 -13.99 10.05 5.12
CA ILE A 156 -13.62 10.28 6.53
C ILE A 156 -12.44 11.25 6.61
N ILE A 157 -11.38 11.02 5.84
CA ILE A 157 -10.18 11.87 5.77
C ILE A 157 -10.53 13.32 5.41
N LYS A 158 -11.46 13.52 4.48
CA LYS A 158 -11.96 14.85 4.09
C LYS A 158 -12.82 15.52 5.16
N SER A 159 -13.65 14.73 5.83
CA SER A 159 -14.67 15.22 6.78
C SER A 159 -14.10 15.56 8.15
N GLU A 160 -13.08 14.82 8.59
CA GLU A 160 -12.42 15.16 9.84
C GLU A 160 -11.54 16.39 9.61
N LYS A 161 -11.71 17.39 10.46
CA LYS A 161 -10.68 18.40 10.69
C LYS A 161 -9.53 17.68 11.37
N VAL A 162 -8.76 16.92 10.59
CA VAL A 162 -7.60 16.16 11.04
C VAL A 162 -6.78 17.10 11.92
N PRO A 163 -6.82 16.93 13.25
CA PRO A 163 -6.47 18.00 14.17
C PRO A 163 -4.98 18.25 14.03
N HIS A 164 -4.61 19.41 13.48
CA HIS A 164 -3.23 19.87 13.20
C HIS A 164 -2.18 18.79 13.45
N ILE A 165 -2.18 17.73 12.62
CA ILE A 165 -1.13 16.74 12.66
C ILE A 165 0.05 17.46 12.04
N THR A 166 1.14 17.57 12.79
CA THR A 166 2.34 18.31 12.37
C THR A 166 2.92 17.82 11.03
N SER A 167 2.67 16.55 10.65
CA SER A 167 3.09 15.95 9.37
C SER A 167 2.02 15.95 8.25
N PHE A 168 0.72 15.92 8.56
CA PHE A 168 -0.35 15.84 7.53
C PHE A 168 -1.03 17.19 7.30
N THR A 169 -0.58 17.91 6.27
CA THR A 169 -1.08 19.24 5.93
C THR A 169 -2.36 19.18 5.08
N PRO A 170 -3.15 20.28 5.02
CA PRO A 170 -4.26 20.39 4.07
C PRO A 170 -3.84 20.15 2.61
N GLN A 171 -2.59 20.51 2.24
CA GLN A 171 -2.05 20.26 0.91
C GLN A 171 -1.86 18.75 0.65
N HIS A 172 -1.34 17.99 1.62
CA HIS A 172 -1.22 16.53 1.52
C HIS A 172 -2.59 15.86 1.41
N CYS A 173 -3.59 16.35 2.16
CA CYS A 173 -4.96 15.87 2.06
C CYS A 173 -5.56 16.11 0.66
N HIS A 174 -5.33 17.31 0.10
CA HIS A 174 -5.75 17.63 -1.26
C HIS A 174 -5.06 16.74 -2.29
N GLN A 175 -3.73 16.56 -2.20
CA GLN A 175 -2.96 15.70 -3.10
C GLN A 175 -3.46 14.24 -3.06
N LEU A 176 -3.62 13.66 -1.86
CA LEU A 176 -4.14 12.31 -1.68
C LEU A 176 -5.53 12.17 -2.32
N THR A 177 -6.39 13.16 -2.07
CA THR A 177 -7.74 13.20 -2.63
C THR A 177 -7.71 13.18 -4.15
N THR A 178 -6.92 14.08 -4.76
CA THR A 178 -6.81 14.18 -6.21
C THR A 178 -6.30 12.88 -6.83
N LEU A 179 -5.28 12.25 -6.23
CA LEU A 179 -4.73 10.98 -6.74
C LEU A 179 -5.77 9.85 -6.71
N VAL A 180 -6.54 9.74 -5.62
CA VAL A 180 -7.58 8.71 -5.51
C VAL A 180 -8.75 8.99 -6.46
N GLU A 181 -9.17 10.24 -6.60
CA GLU A 181 -10.24 10.65 -7.52
C GLU A 181 -9.87 10.40 -8.99
N GLN A 182 -8.65 10.72 -9.40
CA GLN A 182 -8.16 10.41 -10.76
C GLN A 182 -8.23 8.91 -11.06
N VAL A 183 -7.84 8.08 -10.10
CA VAL A 183 -7.90 6.62 -10.26
C VAL A 183 -9.34 6.13 -10.32
N ILE A 184 -10.22 6.70 -9.50
CA ILE A 184 -11.66 6.42 -9.49
C ILE A 184 -12.30 6.69 -10.86
N GLU A 185 -12.00 7.83 -11.47
CA GLU A 185 -12.54 8.24 -12.76
C GLU A 185 -12.05 7.30 -13.88
N ASN A 186 -10.76 6.99 -13.88
CA ASN A 186 -10.16 6.11 -14.88
C ASN A 186 -10.59 4.64 -14.72
N THR A 187 -11.05 4.23 -13.54
CA THR A 187 -11.39 2.81 -13.28
C THR A 187 -12.53 2.30 -14.17
N ALA A 188 -13.53 3.12 -14.49
CA ALA A 188 -14.63 2.69 -15.35
C ALA A 188 -14.12 2.34 -16.77
N VAL A 189 -13.27 3.20 -17.33
CA VAL A 189 -12.61 3.01 -18.63
C VAL A 189 -11.72 1.76 -18.60
N ILE A 190 -10.96 1.59 -17.52
CA ILE A 190 -10.06 0.44 -17.33
C ILE A 190 -10.84 -0.87 -17.27
N LYS A 191 -11.96 -0.93 -16.51
CA LYS A 191 -12.79 -2.14 -16.44
C LYS A 191 -13.40 -2.53 -17.79
N GLU A 192 -13.69 -1.55 -18.65
CA GLU A 192 -14.27 -1.80 -19.97
C GLU A 192 -13.24 -2.28 -21.00
N LEU A 193 -12.03 -1.69 -20.98
CA LEU A 193 -10.96 -2.02 -21.93
C LEU A 193 -10.27 -3.37 -21.65
N ILE A 194 -10.30 -3.82 -20.39
CA ILE A 194 -9.48 -4.94 -19.94
C ILE A 194 -10.25 -6.27 -20.04
N ASN A 195 -10.15 -6.93 -21.20
CA ASN A 195 -10.80 -8.22 -21.45
C ASN A 195 -10.31 -9.34 -20.50
N ILE A 196 -9.08 -9.26 -19.99
CA ILE A 196 -8.57 -10.27 -19.04
C ILE A 196 -9.33 -10.25 -17.71
N LEU A 197 -9.89 -9.10 -17.28
CA LEU A 197 -10.76 -9.05 -16.09
C LEU A 197 -12.06 -9.84 -16.30
N LYS A 198 -12.52 -10.00 -17.54
CA LYS A 198 -13.65 -10.90 -17.84
C LYS A 198 -13.26 -12.37 -17.78
N ILE A 199 -11.98 -12.69 -17.96
CA ILE A 199 -11.45 -14.05 -17.81
C ILE A 199 -11.27 -14.37 -16.32
N THR A 200 -10.76 -13.42 -15.52
CA THR A 200 -10.56 -13.64 -14.08
C THR A 200 -11.86 -13.98 -13.36
N THR A 201 -13.01 -13.45 -13.78
CA THR A 201 -14.32 -13.80 -13.17
C THR A 201 -14.69 -15.27 -13.30
N LYS A 202 -14.11 -16.02 -14.24
CA LYS A 202 -14.38 -17.45 -14.45
C LYS A 202 -13.44 -18.36 -13.67
N ILE A 203 -12.31 -17.83 -13.19
CA ILE A 203 -11.27 -18.60 -12.53
C ILE A 203 -11.52 -18.55 -11.01
N ASN A 204 -11.67 -19.72 -10.39
CA ASN A 204 -12.03 -19.84 -8.96
C ASN A 204 -11.05 -19.18 -7.99
N PHE A 205 -9.81 -18.90 -8.41
CA PHE A 205 -8.83 -18.16 -7.63
C PHE A 205 -9.28 -16.72 -7.34
N PHE A 206 -9.83 -16.02 -8.33
CA PHE A 206 -10.21 -14.61 -8.19
C PHE A 206 -11.56 -14.42 -7.48
N GLN A 207 -12.32 -15.50 -7.33
CA GLN A 207 -13.56 -15.56 -6.54
C GLN A 207 -13.30 -15.87 -5.06
N ALA A 208 -12.08 -16.27 -4.72
CA ALA A 208 -11.77 -16.64 -3.34
C ALA A 208 -11.81 -15.42 -2.41
N PRO A 209 -12.22 -15.59 -1.14
CA PRO A 209 -12.20 -14.54 -0.13
C PRO A 209 -10.84 -13.83 -0.04
N THR A 210 -10.86 -12.50 -0.02
CA THR A 210 -9.65 -11.69 0.11
C THR A 210 -9.59 -10.90 1.43
N GLN A 211 -8.37 -10.54 1.84
CA GLN A 211 -8.11 -9.52 2.84
C GLN A 211 -7.07 -8.56 2.27
N THR A 212 -7.35 -7.25 2.37
CA THR A 212 -6.46 -6.19 1.91
C THR A 212 -5.97 -5.36 3.09
N THR A 213 -4.65 -5.27 3.24
CA THR A 213 -3.99 -4.54 4.33
C THR A 213 -3.00 -3.55 3.74
N LEU A 214 -3.00 -2.32 4.26
CA LEU A 214 -2.04 -1.28 3.94
C LEU A 214 -1.05 -1.16 5.09
N THR A 215 0.21 -0.90 4.80
CA THR A 215 1.23 -0.58 5.80
C THR A 215 1.93 0.70 5.35
N ASN A 216 1.96 1.72 6.23
CA ASN A 216 2.61 3.00 5.95
C ASN A 216 4.12 2.95 6.23
N SER A 217 4.80 4.05 5.95
CA SER A 217 6.24 4.20 6.16
C SER A 217 6.68 4.11 7.63
N SER A 218 5.80 4.45 8.58
CA SER A 218 5.98 4.22 10.02
C SER A 218 5.61 2.80 10.50
N ALA A 219 5.50 1.82 9.60
CA ALA A 219 5.16 0.41 9.88
C ALA A 219 3.79 0.17 10.55
N GLN A 220 2.90 1.16 10.58
CA GLN A 220 1.53 0.98 11.06
C GLN A 220 0.71 0.32 9.96
N SER A 221 -0.19 -0.59 10.35
CA SER A 221 -1.00 -1.35 9.41
C SER A 221 -2.49 -1.07 9.57
N LEU A 222 -3.20 -0.99 8.45
CA LEU A 222 -4.64 -0.76 8.37
C LEU A 222 -5.28 -1.81 7.45
N ILE A 223 -6.20 -2.60 7.99
CA ILE A 223 -7.02 -3.53 7.21
C ILE A 223 -8.17 -2.75 6.59
N ILE A 224 -8.14 -2.56 5.27
CA ILE A 224 -9.19 -1.80 4.55
C ILE A 224 -10.32 -2.70 4.05
N HIS A 225 -10.07 -4.00 3.96
CA HIS A 225 -11.07 -4.99 3.58
C HIS A 225 -10.70 -6.35 4.16
N ALA A 226 -11.70 -7.05 4.65
CA ALA A 226 -11.60 -8.46 5.00
C ALA A 226 -12.94 -9.11 4.65
N HIS A 227 -12.91 -10.08 3.74
CA HIS A 227 -14.10 -10.80 3.35
C HIS A 227 -14.70 -11.56 4.57
N PRO A 228 -16.03 -11.58 4.77
CA PRO A 228 -16.67 -12.26 5.91
C PRO A 228 -16.29 -13.74 6.09
N GLN A 229 -16.00 -14.42 4.99
CA GLN A 229 -15.60 -15.83 4.97
C GLN A 229 -14.08 -16.02 4.94
N PHE A 230 -13.29 -14.94 4.96
CA PHE A 230 -11.84 -15.04 4.96
C PHE A 230 -11.35 -15.85 6.17
N GLY A 231 -10.55 -16.88 5.91
CA GLY A 231 -10.04 -17.77 6.94
C GLY A 231 -11.03 -18.84 7.44
N ARG A 232 -12.31 -18.79 7.03
CA ARG A 232 -13.27 -19.85 7.35
C ARG A 232 -13.00 -21.06 6.46
N PHE A 233 -12.77 -22.21 7.09
CA PHE A 233 -12.60 -23.47 6.37
C PHE A 233 -13.98 -23.93 5.86
N ILE A 234 -14.11 -24.13 4.55
CA ILE A 234 -15.14 -25.00 3.98
C ILE A 234 -14.37 -26.07 3.24
N ASP A 235 -14.18 -27.22 3.89
CA ASP A 235 -13.63 -28.40 3.24
C ASP A 235 -14.59 -28.82 2.13
N ASN A 236 -14.13 -28.75 0.88
CA ASN A 236 -14.89 -29.17 -0.30
C ASN A 236 -14.97 -30.71 -0.46
N TYR A 237 -14.95 -31.48 0.64
CA TYR A 237 -15.23 -32.91 0.61
C TYR A 237 -16.72 -33.25 0.78
N ASP A 238 -17.56 -32.30 1.20
CA ASP A 238 -19.01 -32.51 1.34
C ASP A 238 -19.82 -31.69 0.32
N ILE A 239 -19.67 -32.03 -0.96
CA ILE A 239 -20.51 -31.51 -2.06
C ILE A 239 -22.01 -31.85 -1.87
N ASN A 240 -22.35 -32.73 -0.93
CA ASN A 240 -23.73 -33.16 -0.67
C ASN A 240 -24.41 -32.45 0.51
N ALA A 241 -23.70 -31.66 1.33
CA ALA A 241 -24.30 -30.97 2.48
C ALA A 241 -24.75 -29.53 2.18
N SER A 242 -24.33 -28.94 1.05
CA SER A 242 -24.51 -27.51 0.80
C SER A 242 -25.91 -27.07 0.33
N LYS A 243 -26.86 -28.00 0.14
CA LYS A 243 -28.24 -27.64 -0.25
C LYS A 243 -29.09 -27.03 0.88
N ASN A 244 -28.65 -27.11 2.14
CA ASN A 244 -29.45 -26.66 3.28
C ASN A 244 -28.89 -25.46 4.07
N VAL A 245 -27.79 -24.82 3.62
CA VAL A 245 -27.22 -23.62 4.30
C VAL A 245 -27.66 -22.31 3.61
N GLY A 246 -28.78 -22.33 2.89
CA GLY A 246 -29.28 -21.18 2.13
C GLY A 246 -29.85 -20.03 2.97
N ASN A 247 -30.03 -20.18 4.30
CA ASN A 247 -30.87 -19.26 5.08
C ASN A 247 -30.28 -18.73 6.41
N SER A 248 -28.97 -18.84 6.69
CA SER A 248 -28.41 -18.30 7.96
C SER A 248 -27.16 -17.43 7.85
N LEU A 249 -26.87 -16.84 6.68
CA LEU A 249 -25.78 -15.86 6.54
C LEU A 249 -26.31 -14.43 6.77
N SER A 250 -26.94 -14.20 7.91
CA SER A 250 -27.28 -12.85 8.36
C SER A 250 -26.08 -12.22 9.09
N ASN A 251 -25.65 -11.06 8.58
CA ASN A 251 -24.88 -10.04 9.29
C ASN A 251 -23.48 -10.39 9.84
N THR A 252 -22.54 -10.82 9.00
CA THR A 252 -21.13 -10.52 9.30
C THR A 252 -20.79 -9.15 8.73
N LYS A 253 -20.81 -8.12 9.59
CA LYS A 253 -20.50 -6.73 9.22
C LYS A 253 -19.14 -6.63 8.53
N ALA A 254 -19.10 -5.93 7.41
CA ALA A 254 -17.85 -5.51 6.78
C ALA A 254 -16.99 -4.76 7.81
N ILE A 255 -15.71 -5.12 7.91
CA ILE A 255 -14.77 -4.45 8.80
C ILE A 255 -14.43 -3.11 8.13
N ILE A 256 -15.09 -2.05 8.58
CA ILE A 256 -14.73 -0.67 8.27
C ILE A 256 -13.90 -0.17 9.46
N PRO A 257 -12.65 0.27 9.24
CA PRO A 257 -11.84 0.87 10.31
C PRO A 257 -12.56 2.05 10.96
N SER A 258 -12.40 2.22 12.27
CA SER A 258 -12.89 3.43 12.94
C SER A 258 -12.14 4.67 12.43
N ALA A 259 -12.77 5.84 12.55
CA ALA A 259 -12.12 7.09 12.15
C ALA A 259 -10.80 7.32 12.91
N SER A 260 -10.74 6.96 14.20
CA SER A 260 -9.51 7.01 14.99
C SER A 260 -8.37 6.16 14.40
N MET A 261 -8.65 4.94 13.95
CA MET A 261 -7.64 4.07 13.32
C MET A 261 -7.14 4.65 11.99
N ILE A 262 -8.04 5.28 11.23
CA ILE A 262 -7.68 5.94 9.96
C ILE A 262 -6.79 7.14 10.23
N VAL A 263 -7.14 7.98 11.21
CA VAL A 263 -6.33 9.13 11.62
C VAL A 263 -4.96 8.69 12.11
N ASP A 264 -4.89 7.68 12.97
CA ASP A 264 -3.63 7.20 13.50
C ASP A 264 -2.75 6.59 12.41
N PHE A 265 -3.34 5.90 11.44
CA PHE A 265 -2.63 5.42 10.25
C PHE A 265 -2.07 6.56 9.38
N ILE A 266 -2.79 7.68 9.24
CA ILE A 266 -2.33 8.82 8.44
C ILE A 266 -1.28 9.64 9.18
N LYS A 267 -1.31 9.67 10.52
CA LYS A 267 -0.25 10.29 11.34
C LYS A 267 1.13 9.70 11.03
N GLY A 268 1.19 8.40 10.75
CA GLY A 268 2.41 7.70 10.35
C GLY A 268 2.81 7.85 8.88
N PHE A 269 2.24 8.82 8.16
CA PHE A 269 2.72 9.14 6.81
C PHE A 269 3.94 10.06 6.94
N HIS A 270 5.04 9.66 6.31
CA HIS A 270 6.22 10.51 6.22
C HIS A 270 6.18 11.33 4.94
N TYR A 271 6.12 12.66 5.12
CA TYR A 271 6.17 13.63 4.04
C TYR A 271 7.55 14.25 3.99
N ILE A 272 8.18 14.14 2.83
CA ILE A 272 9.33 15.01 2.52
C ILE A 272 8.72 16.31 2.01
N SER A 273 8.83 17.38 2.78
CA SER A 273 8.55 18.74 2.30
C SER A 273 9.42 19.02 1.08
N SER A 274 8.79 19.00 -0.09
CA SER A 274 9.37 19.36 -1.40
C SER A 274 9.58 20.85 -1.52
#